data_AF-A0A7J6V755-F1
#
_entry.id   AF-A0A7J6V755-F1
#
_cell.length_a   1.000
_cell.length_b   1.000
_cell.length_c   1.000
_cell.angle_alpha   90.00
_cell.angle_beta   90.00
_cell.angle_gamma   90.00
#
_symmetry.space_group_name_H-M   'P 1'
#
loop_
_entity.id
_entity.type
_entity.pdbx_description
1 polymer ?
#
loop_
_entity_poly.entity_id
_entity_poly.type
_entity_poly.pdbx_seq_one_letter_code
_entity_poly.pdbx_strand_id
1 'polypeptide(L)'
;MDNLEAQTYETFEKDTVKYSQYQRAVCKALMDRVPDEKASSITTVLMVVGAGRGPLVRASLQAAEETGRKLKVYAVEKNPNAVVTLH
;
A
#
# COMPACT_ATOMS: atom_id res chain seq x y z
N MET A 1 7.59 17.11 -17.00
CA MET A 1 6.80 15.89 -16.73
C MET A 1 5.83 16.26 -15.63
N ASP A 2 4.54 16.28 -15.96
CA ASP A 2 3.55 17.02 -15.17
C ASP A 2 3.08 16.23 -13.93
N ASN A 3 2.56 16.97 -12.95
CA ASN A 3 1.93 16.39 -11.77
C ASN A 3 0.46 16.15 -12.07
N LEU A 4 -0.05 14.97 -11.70
CA LEU A 4 -1.45 14.63 -11.93
C LEU A 4 -2.37 15.47 -11.05
N GLU A 5 -3.53 15.82 -11.60
CA GLU A 5 -4.59 16.54 -10.90
C GLU A 5 -5.41 15.59 -10.02
N ALA A 6 -6.13 16.16 -9.05
CA ALA A 6 -6.92 15.39 -8.08
C ALA A 6 -7.98 14.50 -8.75
N GLN A 7 -8.62 14.97 -9.83
CA GLN A 7 -9.67 14.23 -10.55
C GLN A 7 -9.12 12.96 -11.23
N THR A 8 -7.87 13.00 -11.69
CA THR A 8 -7.22 11.83 -12.28
C THR A 8 -7.00 10.74 -11.23
N TYR A 9 -6.51 11.10 -10.04
CA TYR A 9 -6.37 10.14 -8.94
C TYR A 9 -7.72 9.56 -8.51
N GLU A 10 -8.77 10.39 -8.41
CA GLU A 10 -10.12 9.92 -8.06
C GLU A 10 -10.65 8.89 -9.06
N THR A 11 -10.38 9.11 -10.35
CA THR A 11 -10.75 8.14 -11.40
C THR A 11 -10.00 6.82 -11.23
N PHE A 12 -8.70 6.88 -10.91
CA PHE A 12 -7.91 5.68 -10.63
C PHE A 12 -8.35 4.94 -9.36
N GLU A 13 -8.91 5.64 -8.38
CA GLU A 13 -9.37 5.07 -7.11
C GLU A 13 -10.71 4.34 -7.22
N LYS A 14 -11.50 4.62 -8.26
CA LYS A 14 -12.77 3.92 -8.53
C LYS A 14 -12.60 2.46 -8.96
N ASP A 15 -11.40 2.08 -9.40
CA ASP A 15 -11.09 0.69 -9.75
C ASP A 15 -10.79 -0.14 -8.49
N THR A 16 -11.86 -0.65 -7.88
CA THR A 16 -11.78 -1.48 -6.67
C THR A 16 -11.14 -2.85 -6.92
N VAL A 17 -11.24 -3.39 -8.14
CA VAL A 17 -10.66 -4.68 -8.51
C VAL A 17 -9.14 -4.60 -8.48
N LYS A 18 -8.57 -3.53 -9.04
CA LYS A 18 -7.12 -3.29 -8.97
C LYS A 18 -6.60 -3.34 -7.53
N TYR A 19 -7.15 -2.53 -6.62
CA TYR A 19 -6.62 -2.44 -5.25
C TYR A 19 -6.85 -3.71 -4.44
N SER A 20 -7.99 -4.39 -4.61
CA SER A 20 -8.22 -5.68 -3.96
C SER A 20 -7.24 -6.76 -4.44
N GLN A 21 -6.88 -6.75 -5.73
CA GLN A 21 -5.86 -7.66 -6.26
C GLN A 21 -4.45 -7.32 -5.75
N TYR A 22 -4.11 -6.03 -5.61
CA TYR A 22 -2.86 -5.62 -4.94
C TYR A 22 -2.81 -6.08 -3.48
N GLN A 23 -3.88 -5.87 -2.72
CA GLN A 23 -3.96 -6.33 -1.33
C GLN A 23 -3.74 -7.84 -1.23
N ARG A 24 -4.44 -8.64 -2.04
CA ARG A 24 -4.27 -10.11 -2.07
C ARG A 24 -2.84 -10.52 -2.41
N ALA A 25 -2.17 -9.81 -3.32
CA ALA A 25 -0.78 -10.07 -3.65
C ALA A 25 0.15 -9.75 -2.47
N VAL A 26 -0.07 -8.64 -1.76
CA VAL A 26 0.68 -8.30 -0.54
C VAL A 26 0.43 -9.33 0.56
N CYS A 27 -0.80 -9.78 0.79
CA CYS A 27 -1.11 -10.82 1.77
C CYS A 27 -0.27 -12.08 1.54
N LYS A 28 -0.26 -12.57 0.29
CA LYS A 28 0.53 -13.76 -0.08
C LYS A 28 2.02 -13.53 0.17
N ALA A 29 2.56 -12.40 -0.28
CA ALA A 29 3.97 -12.08 -0.07
C ALA A 29 4.37 -12.00 1.41
N LEU A 30 3.49 -11.46 2.27
CA LEU A 30 3.73 -11.40 3.72
C LEU A 30 3.71 -12.78 4.38
N MET A 31 2.77 -13.64 4.00
CA MET A 31 2.70 -15.01 4.49
C MET A 31 3.89 -15.86 4.04
N ASP A 32 4.32 -15.71 2.78
CA ASP A 32 5.47 -16.44 2.23
C ASP A 32 6.79 -16.00 2.88
N ARG A 33 6.92 -14.72 3.23
CA ARG A 33 8.15 -14.14 3.79
C ARG A 33 8.27 -14.33 5.30
N VAL A 34 7.15 -14.34 6.02
CA VAL A 34 7.12 -14.42 7.49
C VAL A 34 6.25 -15.61 7.92
N PRO A 35 6.87 -16.71 8.41
CA PRO A 35 6.12 -17.84 8.94
C PRO A 35 5.37 -17.44 10.23
N ASP A 36 4.30 -18.16 10.54
CA ASP A 36 3.37 -17.81 11.63
C ASP A 36 4.07 -17.65 12.99
N GLU A 37 5.04 -18.52 13.29
CA GLU A 37 5.84 -18.47 14.53
C GLU A 37 6.61 -17.14 14.72
N LYS A 38 6.87 -16.41 13.63
CA LYS A 38 7.63 -15.16 13.62
C LYS A 38 6.77 -13.93 13.29
N ALA A 39 5.45 -14.09 13.17
CA ALA A 39 4.54 -13.00 12.79
C ALA A 39 4.61 -11.80 13.75
N SER A 40 4.84 -12.06 15.04
CA SER A 40 4.95 -11.03 16.09
C SER A 40 6.37 -10.46 16.26
N SER A 41 7.40 -11.09 15.70
CA SER A 41 8.81 -10.70 15.91
C SER A 41 9.42 -10.01 14.70
N ILE A 42 9.09 -10.46 13.48
CA ILE A 42 9.63 -9.88 12.25
C ILE A 42 8.75 -8.74 11.77
N THR A 43 9.33 -7.56 11.60
CA THR A 43 8.69 -6.43 10.92
C THR A 43 9.17 -6.36 9.47
N THR A 44 8.26 -6.52 8.52
CA THR A 44 8.56 -6.34 7.10
C THR A 44 8.53 -4.86 6.76
N VAL A 45 9.52 -4.37 6.01
CA VAL A 45 9.52 -3.01 5.47
C VAL A 45 9.00 -3.06 4.03
N LEU A 46 7.93 -2.31 3.75
CA LEU A 46 7.32 -2.21 2.41
C LEU A 46 7.40 -0.76 1.93
N MET A 47 7.87 -0.55 0.70
CA MET A 47 7.94 0.78 0.09
C MET A 47 6.95 0.85 -1.06
N VAL A 48 6.01 1.79 -0.99
CA VAL A 48 5.12 2.12 -2.10
C VAL A 48 5.78 3.24 -2.90
N VAL A 49 6.31 2.91 -4.08
CA VAL A 49 6.96 3.86 -4.98
C VAL A 49 5.94 4.40 -5.96
N GLY A 50 5.60 5.69 -5.85
CA GLY A 50 4.46 6.30 -6.54
C GLY A 50 3.16 6.08 -5.75
N ALA A 51 3.12 6.54 -4.51
CA ALA A 51 1.99 6.30 -3.60
C ALA A 51 0.70 7.05 -3.99
N GLY A 52 0.78 8.09 -4.82
CA GLY A 52 -0.35 8.94 -5.16
C GLY A 52 -1.02 9.47 -3.89
N ARG A 53 -2.34 9.28 -3.77
CA ARG A 53 -3.11 9.65 -2.58
C ARG A 53 -3.22 8.55 -1.52
N GLY A 54 -2.48 7.45 -1.67
CA GLY A 54 -2.40 6.39 -0.65
C GLY A 54 -3.24 5.11 -0.82
N PRO A 55 -4.02 4.84 -1.89
CA PRO A 55 -4.85 3.62 -1.93
C PRO A 55 -4.03 2.31 -1.89
N LEU A 56 -2.80 2.31 -2.42
CA LEU A 56 -1.87 1.17 -2.30
C LEU A 56 -1.23 1.07 -0.91
N VAL A 57 -1.04 2.20 -0.22
CA VAL A 57 -0.58 2.23 1.18
C VAL A 57 -1.63 1.58 2.06
N ARG A 58 -2.89 2.01 1.92
CA ARG A 58 -4.04 1.41 2.61
C ARG A 58 -4.17 -0.09 2.33
N ALA A 59 -4.14 -0.49 1.07
CA ALA A 59 -4.20 -1.91 0.69
C ALA A 59 -3.08 -2.73 1.36
N SER A 60 -1.87 -2.16 1.48
CA SER A 60 -0.74 -2.84 2.13
C SER A 60 -0.91 -2.96 3.65
N LEU A 61 -1.44 -1.93 4.30
CA LEU A 61 -1.75 -1.96 5.74
C LEU A 61 -2.87 -2.96 6.05
N GLN A 62 -3.93 -2.96 5.25
CA GLN A 62 -5.03 -3.92 5.40
C GLN A 62 -4.56 -5.35 5.18
N ALA A 63 -3.66 -5.58 4.21
CA ALA A 63 -3.03 -6.90 4.02
C ALA A 63 -2.22 -7.35 5.25
N ALA A 64 -1.52 -6.42 5.92
CA ALA A 64 -0.78 -6.71 7.14
C ALA A 64 -1.71 -7.06 8.31
N GLU A 65 -2.82 -6.35 8.45
CA GLU A 65 -3.86 -6.65 9.44
C GLU A 65 -4.51 -8.01 9.20
N GLU A 66 -4.93 -8.30 7.96
CA GLU A 66 -5.55 -9.57 7.57
C GLU A 66 -4.64 -10.77 7.81
N THR A 67 -3.34 -10.60 7.58
CA THR A 67 -2.37 -11.66 7.78
C THR A 67 -1.79 -11.66 9.20
N GLY A 68 -2.00 -10.63 10.01
CA GLY A 68 -1.40 -10.50 11.35
C GLY A 68 0.13 -10.33 11.34
N ARG A 69 0.72 -9.89 10.23
CA ARG A 69 2.17 -9.66 10.10
C ARG A 69 2.51 -8.20 10.38
N LYS A 70 3.60 -7.95 11.12
CA LYS A 70 4.08 -6.58 11.34
C LYS A 70 4.61 -5.98 10.04
N LEU A 71 4.10 -4.79 9.70
CA LEU A 71 4.49 -4.05 8.50
C LEU A 71 4.89 -2.61 8.86
N LYS A 72 5.99 -2.13 8.30
CA LYS A 72 6.38 -0.72 8.29
C LYS A 72 6.35 -0.23 6.84
N VAL A 73 5.48 0.73 6.54
CA VAL A 73 5.30 1.24 5.18
C VAL A 73 6.01 2.58 5.00
N TYR A 74 6.71 2.73 3.87
CA TYR A 74 7.17 4.01 3.37
C TYR A 74 6.43 4.35 2.08
N ALA A 75 5.75 5.49 2.06
CA ALA A 75 5.10 6.02 0.86
C ALA A 75 6.02 7.04 0.20
N VAL A 76 6.45 6.77 -1.04
CA VAL A 76 7.28 7.67 -1.83
C VAL A 76 6.42 8.27 -2.93
N GLU A 77 6.26 9.59 -2.94
CA GLU A 77 5.50 10.30 -3.96
C GLU A 77 6.23 11.59 -4.35
N LYS A 78 6.37 11.82 -5.66
CA LYS A 78 7.05 13.01 -6.19
C LYS A 78 6.13 14.23 -6.23
N ASN A 79 4.83 14.00 -6.37
CA ASN A 79 3.83 15.03 -6.55
C ASN A 79 3.46 15.65 -5.19
N PRO A 80 3.89 16.89 -4.89
CA PRO A 80 3.62 17.51 -3.59
C PRO A 80 2.12 17.67 -3.32
N ASN A 81 1.29 17.83 -4.37
CA ASN A 81 -0.16 17.94 -4.22
C ASN A 81 -0.79 16.63 -3.72
N ALA A 82 -0.23 15.49 -4.12
CA ALA A 82 -0.70 14.18 -3.70
C ALA A 82 -0.25 13.86 -2.26
N VAL A 83 0.95 14.31 -1.87
CA VAL A 83 1.47 14.14 -0.50
C VAL A 83 0.54 14.74 0.54
N VAL A 84 -0.08 15.89 0.26
CA VAL A 84 -1.04 16.54 1.19
C VAL A 84 -2.30 15.69 1.42
N THR A 85 -2.65 14.82 0.48
CA THR A 85 -3.87 14.00 0.52
C THR A 85 -3.61 12.52 0.78
N LEU A 86 -2.36 12.16 1.13
CA LEU A 86 -1.96 10.79 1.41
C LEU A 86 -2.70 10.22 2.64
N HIS A 87 -3.51 9.17 2.43
CA HIS A 87 -4.40 8.60 3.44
C HIS A 87 -4.50 7.06 3.39
#